data_AF-A0A6L5FEP7-F1
#
_entry.id   AF-A0A6L5FEP7-F1
#
_cell.length_a   1.000
_cell.length_b   1.000
_cell.length_c   1.000
_cell.angle_alpha   90.00
_cell.angle_beta   90.00
_cell.angle_gamma   90.00
#
_symmetry.space_group_name_H-M   'P 1'
#
loop_
_entity.id
_entity.type
_entity.pdbx_description
1 polymer ?
#
loop_
_entity_poly.entity_id
_entity_poly.type
_entity_poly.pdbx_seq_one_letter_code
_entity_poly.pdbx_strand_id
1 'polypeptide(L)'
;MTDLSRHDQPESGASEPDGARRRMKSTRTVGDRARMWLRRILLAIPLLALVVWTLAPFLVTATVSFKERAAVFADPGLIPLAPSLDAYREVLSSASFTSSFVNSLVVGVGTTVLTIIIGVPAAYAFARFRFRGRHLLLLFTLLPRLVPSLGLMVPIYR
;
A
#
# COMPACT_ATOMS: atom_id res chain seq x y z
N MET A 1 26.17 47.79 -60.47
CA MET A 1 27.30 48.74 -60.32
C MET A 1 26.89 49.70 -59.24
N THR A 2 27.10 49.31 -57.99
CA THR A 2 26.70 50.10 -56.82
C THR A 2 27.75 49.92 -55.75
N ASP A 3 28.20 51.08 -55.31
CA ASP A 3 29.37 51.43 -54.54
C ASP A 3 29.06 51.43 -53.03
N LEU A 4 30.13 51.59 -52.26
CA LEU A 4 30.21 52.05 -50.87
C LEU A 4 30.24 50.99 -49.77
N SER A 5 31.46 50.47 -49.67
CA SER A 5 32.10 50.08 -48.42
C SER A 5 32.19 51.27 -47.44
N ARG A 6 31.95 50.96 -46.16
CA ARG A 6 32.36 51.68 -44.93
C ARG A 6 31.74 53.05 -44.61
N HIS A 7 30.88 53.03 -43.59
CA HIS A 7 31.03 53.89 -42.41
C HIS A 7 30.66 53.05 -41.18
N ASP A 8 31.65 52.73 -40.35
CA ASP A 8 31.76 53.23 -38.98
C ASP A 8 30.52 53.04 -38.11
N GLN A 9 30.59 52.03 -37.23
CA GLN A 9 30.27 52.30 -35.83
C GLN A 9 31.40 51.78 -34.93
N PRO A 10 31.87 52.60 -33.98
CA PRO A 10 33.00 52.29 -33.13
C PRO A 10 32.57 51.51 -31.87
N GLU A 11 33.51 50.67 -31.43
CA GLU A 11 33.97 50.49 -30.05
C GLU A 11 32.95 50.32 -28.90
N SER A 12 33.26 49.27 -28.13
CA SER A 12 33.28 49.30 -26.67
C SER A 12 31.98 48.97 -25.92
N GLY A 13 31.94 47.71 -25.50
CA GLY A 13 32.02 47.45 -24.06
C GLY A 13 30.69 47.39 -23.34
N ALA A 14 30.16 46.18 -23.20
CA ALA A 14 29.72 45.67 -21.91
C ALA A 14 29.24 44.23 -22.10
N SER A 15 30.05 43.29 -21.63
CA SER A 15 29.58 42.01 -21.16
C SER A 15 28.53 42.23 -20.06
N GLU A 16 27.24 42.30 -20.41
CA GLU A 16 26.16 42.21 -19.44
C GLU A 16 25.57 40.79 -19.42
N PRO A 17 25.58 40.13 -18.25
CA PRO A 17 25.18 38.73 -18.12
C PRO A 17 23.67 38.65 -17.94
N ASP A 18 22.92 38.15 -18.93
CA ASP A 18 21.49 37.80 -18.75
C ASP A 18 21.30 36.46 -18.01
N GLY A 19 22.06 36.30 -16.92
CA GLY A 19 21.77 35.39 -15.82
C GLY A 19 20.81 35.99 -14.78
N ALA A 20 20.32 37.21 -15.02
CA ALA A 20 19.57 38.01 -14.05
C ALA A 20 18.10 37.60 -13.87
N ARG A 21 17.57 36.67 -14.68
CA ARG A 21 16.20 36.14 -14.48
C ARG A 21 16.14 34.88 -13.61
N ARG A 22 17.28 34.34 -13.17
CA ARG A 22 17.35 33.06 -12.44
C ARG A 22 17.30 33.18 -10.90
N ARG A 23 16.77 34.27 -10.34
CA ARG A 23 16.91 34.52 -8.90
C ARG A 23 15.68 35.15 -8.25
N MET A 24 14.48 34.72 -8.62
CA MET A 24 13.36 34.77 -7.66
C MET A 24 13.57 33.62 -6.66
N LYS A 25 14.56 33.82 -5.79
CA LYS A 25 14.83 32.96 -4.64
C LYS A 25 13.57 33.01 -3.80
N SER A 26 12.87 31.88 -3.78
CA SER A 26 11.94 31.50 -2.72
C SER A 26 12.61 31.78 -1.37
N THR A 27 12.33 32.96 -0.82
CA THR A 27 12.61 33.29 0.57
C THR A 27 11.61 32.47 1.38
N ARG A 28 11.92 31.18 1.56
CA ARG A 28 11.24 30.34 2.55
C ARG A 28 11.49 31.00 3.89
N THR A 29 10.51 31.74 4.37
CA THR A 29 10.57 32.42 5.65
C THR A 29 10.77 31.37 6.73
N VAL A 30 11.42 31.73 7.84
CA VAL A 30 11.62 30.81 8.98
C VAL A 30 10.28 30.23 9.48
N GLY A 31 9.18 30.99 9.31
CA GLY A 31 7.81 30.56 9.57
C GLY A 31 7.31 29.40 8.69
N ASP A 32 7.79 29.27 7.45
CA ASP A 32 7.40 28.16 6.56
C ASP A 32 7.99 26.83 7.04
N ARG A 33 9.20 26.86 7.62
CA ARG A 33 9.79 25.65 8.23
C ARG A 33 8.99 25.24 9.47
N ALA A 34 8.71 26.17 10.39
CA ALA A 34 7.93 25.89 11.60
C ALA A 34 6.53 25.34 11.30
N ARG A 35 5.82 25.92 10.31
CA ARG A 35 4.53 25.40 9.82
C ARG A 35 4.64 24.01 9.21
N MET A 36 5.72 23.71 8.48
CA MET A 36 5.96 22.37 7.95
C MET A 36 6.23 21.33 9.05
N TRP A 37 7.00 21.66 10.09
CA TRP A 37 7.24 20.77 11.24
C TRP A 37 5.98 20.54 12.05
N LEU A 38 5.20 21.59 12.33
CA LEU A 38 3.93 21.49 13.04
C LEU A 38 2.93 20.63 12.27
N ARG A 39 2.78 20.83 10.95
CA ARG A 39 1.92 20.00 10.10
C ARG A 39 2.40 18.54 10.05
N ARG A 40 3.71 18.30 10.01
CA ARG A 40 4.26 16.93 10.07
C ARG A 40 3.95 16.25 11.39
N ILE A 41 4.10 16.94 12.52
CA ILE A 41 3.78 16.38 13.84
C ILE A 41 2.27 16.13 13.97
N LEU A 42 1.45 17.09 13.54
CA LEU A 42 0.00 16.98 13.56
C LEU A 42 -0.52 15.80 12.71
N LEU A 43 0.18 15.44 11.63
CA LEU A 43 -0.14 14.26 10.82
C LEU A 43 0.54 12.98 11.33
N ALA A 44 1.75 13.07 11.87
CA ALA A 44 2.54 11.92 12.31
C ALA A 44 2.02 11.30 13.60
N ILE A 45 1.56 12.11 14.56
CA ILE A 45 1.03 11.61 15.83
C ILE A 45 -0.20 10.70 15.63
N PRO A 46 -1.28 11.13 14.93
CA PRO A 46 -2.44 10.27 14.72
C PRO A 46 -2.11 9.06 13.84
N LEU A 47 -1.20 9.21 12.87
CA LEU A 47 -0.74 8.11 12.03
C LEU A 47 0.03 7.06 12.87
N LEU A 48 0.93 7.51 13.74
CA LEU A 48 1.67 6.62 14.64
C LEU A 48 0.72 5.93 15.62
N ALA A 49 -0.25 6.66 16.18
CA ALA A 49 -1.27 6.08 17.05
C ALA A 49 -2.09 5.00 16.32
N LEU A 50 -2.48 5.24 15.07
CA LEU A 50 -3.17 4.25 14.24
C LEU A 50 -2.30 3.02 13.97
N VAL A 51 -1.01 3.21 13.67
CA VAL A 51 -0.06 2.10 13.47
C VAL A 51 0.08 1.28 14.75
N VAL A 52 0.28 1.92 15.91
CA VAL A 52 0.39 1.21 17.18
C VAL A 52 -0.90 0.46 17.52
N TRP A 53 -2.06 1.12 17.34
CA TRP A 53 -3.36 0.51 17.59
C TRP A 53 -3.63 -0.71 16.71
N THR A 54 -3.26 -0.63 15.43
CA THR A 54 -3.42 -1.74 14.49
C THR A 54 -2.42 -2.86 14.74
N LEU A 55 -1.19 -2.57 15.14
CA LEU A 55 -0.16 -3.58 15.46
C LEU A 55 -0.35 -4.22 16.84
N ALA A 56 -0.97 -3.54 17.80
CA ALA A 56 -1.16 -4.04 19.15
C ALA A 56 -1.73 -5.49 19.23
N PRO A 57 -2.83 -5.84 18.54
CA PRO A 57 -3.34 -7.21 18.58
C PRO A 57 -2.39 -8.23 17.93
N PHE A 58 -1.61 -7.84 16.92
CA PHE A 58 -0.61 -8.72 16.31
C PHE A 58 0.57 -8.97 17.25
N LEU A 59 1.00 -7.96 18.01
CA LEU A 59 2.03 -8.10 19.03
C LEU A 59 1.59 -9.04 20.15
N VAL A 60 0.35 -8.90 20.63
CA VAL A 60 -0.23 -9.83 21.62
C VAL A 60 -0.27 -11.26 21.07
N THR A 61 -0.73 -11.43 19.83
CA THR A 61 -0.80 -12.75 19.17
C THR A 61 0.59 -13.36 19.01
N ALA A 62 1.59 -12.56 18.62
CA ALA A 62 2.98 -12.99 18.52
C ALA A 62 3.53 -13.43 19.89
N THR A 63 3.34 -12.64 20.94
CA THR A 63 3.73 -13.02 22.30
C THR A 63 3.09 -14.34 22.72
N VAL A 64 1.78 -14.50 22.51
CA VAL A 64 1.05 -15.73 22.87
C VAL A 64 1.55 -16.94 22.09
N SER A 65 1.93 -16.77 20.82
CA SER A 65 2.44 -17.87 19.98
C SER A 65 3.74 -18.50 20.47
N PHE A 66 4.50 -17.78 21.31
CA PHE A 66 5.72 -18.28 21.96
C PHE A 66 5.49 -18.79 23.39
N LYS A 67 4.28 -18.69 23.94
CA LYS A 67 3.95 -19.21 25.27
C LYS A 67 3.56 -20.69 25.19
N GLU A 68 3.96 -21.46 26.19
CA GLU A 68 3.49 -22.83 26.37
C GLU A 68 1.97 -22.85 26.64
N ARG A 69 1.25 -23.88 26.15
CA ARG A 69 -0.23 -23.98 26.21
C ARG A 69 -0.80 -23.74 27.62
N ALA A 70 -0.11 -24.21 28.65
CA ALA A 70 -0.51 -24.03 30.05
C ALA A 70 -0.31 -22.59 30.57
N ALA A 71 0.64 -21.85 30.01
CA ALA A 71 0.99 -20.49 30.43
C ALA A 71 0.14 -19.41 29.74
N VAL A 72 -0.58 -19.73 28.65
CA VAL A 72 -1.42 -18.78 27.90
C VAL A 72 -2.51 -18.15 28.77
N PHE A 73 -3.12 -18.94 29.66
CA PHE A 73 -4.19 -18.45 30.56
C PHE A 73 -3.68 -18.03 31.94
N ALA A 74 -2.48 -18.46 32.33
CA ALA A 74 -1.89 -18.18 33.64
C ALA A 74 -1.08 -16.88 33.67
N ASP A 75 -0.53 -16.45 32.52
CA ASP A 75 0.28 -15.24 32.41
C ASP A 75 -0.27 -14.28 31.34
N PRO A 76 -1.03 -13.23 31.73
CA PRO A 76 -1.51 -12.19 30.83
C PRO A 76 -0.44 -11.17 30.41
N GLY A 77 0.82 -11.34 30.84
CA GLY A 77 1.93 -10.43 30.50
C GLY A 77 2.28 -10.43 29.00
N LEU A 78 2.67 -9.25 28.49
CA LEU A 78 3.12 -9.06 27.10
C LEU A 78 4.50 -9.68 26.80
N ILE A 79 5.26 -10.08 27.82
CA ILE A 79 6.59 -10.67 27.70
C ILE A 79 6.52 -12.12 28.19
N PRO A 80 6.85 -13.12 27.36
CA PRO A 80 6.82 -14.51 27.78
C PRO A 80 7.96 -14.80 28.75
N LEU A 81 7.65 -15.37 29.92
CA LEU A 81 8.66 -15.72 30.93
C LEU A 81 9.56 -16.90 30.47
N ALA A 82 9.02 -17.79 29.63
CA ALA A 82 9.75 -18.90 29.02
C ALA A 82 9.30 -19.06 27.55
N PRO A 83 10.05 -18.50 26.58
CA PRO A 83 9.73 -18.68 25.16
C PRO A 83 9.95 -20.14 24.75
N SER A 84 8.92 -20.82 24.24
CA SER A 84 8.99 -22.18 23.70
C SER A 84 8.65 -22.22 22.20
N LEU A 85 9.28 -23.15 21.48
CA LEU A 85 9.01 -23.46 20.07
C LEU A 85 8.22 -24.77 19.90
N ASP A 86 7.80 -25.40 21.00
CA ASP A 86 7.20 -26.73 20.96
C ASP A 86 5.81 -26.69 20.31
N ALA A 87 5.06 -25.59 20.49
CA ALA A 87 3.79 -25.35 19.80
C ALA A 87 3.96 -25.35 18.26
N TYR A 88 5.05 -24.76 17.75
CA TYR A 88 5.33 -24.75 16.31
C TYR A 88 5.74 -26.14 15.81
N ARG A 89 6.55 -26.88 16.56
CA ARG A 89 6.94 -28.25 16.21
C ARG A 89 5.74 -29.19 16.16
N GLU A 90 4.87 -29.10 17.16
CA GLU A 90 3.64 -29.91 17.24
C GLU A 90 2.74 -29.65 16.03
N VAL A 91 2.49 -28.37 15.69
CA VAL A 91 1.64 -27.97 14.57
C VAL A 91 2.25 -28.37 13.22
N LEU A 92 3.54 -28.18 13.02
CA LEU A 92 4.22 -28.55 11.77
C LEU A 92 4.36 -30.08 11.60
N SER A 93 4.49 -30.83 12.69
CA SER A 93 4.52 -32.29 12.66
C SER A 93 3.14 -32.93 12.39
N SER A 94 2.06 -32.16 12.55
CA SER A 94 0.71 -32.62 12.24
C SER A 94 0.47 -32.73 10.73
N ALA A 95 0.24 -33.95 10.26
CA ALA A 95 -0.09 -34.23 8.85
C ALA A 95 -1.37 -33.50 8.38
N SER A 96 -2.35 -33.35 9.28
CA SER A 96 -3.61 -32.64 8.98
C SER A 96 -3.38 -31.14 8.76
N PHE A 97 -2.53 -30.52 9.59
CA PHE A 97 -2.18 -29.10 9.43
C PHE A 97 -1.40 -28.85 8.14
N THR A 98 -0.36 -29.66 7.88
CA THR A 98 0.45 -29.52 6.66
C THR A 98 -0.38 -29.70 5.40
N SER A 99 -1.28 -30.70 5.38
CA SER A 99 -2.19 -30.92 4.25
C SER A 99 -3.16 -29.75 4.04
N SER A 100 -3.73 -29.22 5.13
CA SER A 100 -4.63 -28.07 5.07
C SER A 100 -3.91 -26.80 4.59
N PHE A 101 -2.68 -26.58 5.04
CA PHE A 101 -1.84 -25.46 4.62
C PHE A 101 -1.54 -25.53 3.11
N VAL A 102 -1.15 -26.70 2.61
CA VAL A 102 -0.88 -26.90 1.17
C VAL A 102 -2.17 -26.71 0.36
N ASN A 103 -3.30 -27.22 0.82
CA ASN A 103 -4.59 -27.02 0.14
C ASN A 103 -4.94 -25.53 0.03
N SER A 104 -4.82 -24.76 1.11
CA SER A 104 -5.05 -23.31 1.07
C SER A 104 -4.06 -22.59 0.16
N LEU A 105 -2.80 -23.01 0.12
CA LEU A 105 -1.80 -22.43 -0.75
C LEU A 105 -2.12 -22.69 -2.23
N VAL A 106 -2.45 -23.94 -2.58
CA VAL A 106 -2.82 -24.33 -3.96
C VAL A 106 -4.09 -23.61 -4.40
N VAL A 107 -5.13 -23.58 -3.57
CA VAL A 107 -6.38 -22.89 -3.88
C VAL A 107 -6.16 -21.38 -3.97
N GLY A 108 -5.44 -20.76 -3.03
CA GLY A 108 -5.19 -19.33 -3.02
C GLY A 108 -4.35 -18.85 -4.21
N VAL A 109 -3.25 -19.55 -4.51
CA VAL A 109 -2.40 -19.23 -5.66
C VAL A 109 -3.13 -19.52 -6.96
N GLY A 110 -3.77 -20.69 -7.09
CA GLY A 110 -4.50 -21.10 -8.28
C GLY A 110 -5.64 -20.12 -8.62
N THR A 111 -6.43 -19.73 -7.62
CA THR A 111 -7.50 -18.74 -7.80
C THR A 111 -6.96 -17.36 -8.16
N THR A 112 -5.84 -16.93 -7.57
CA THR A 112 -5.21 -15.64 -7.91
C THR A 112 -4.74 -15.63 -9.36
N VAL A 113 -4.02 -16.67 -9.80
CA VAL A 113 -3.53 -16.80 -11.18
C VAL A 113 -4.70 -16.80 -12.16
N LEU A 114 -5.72 -17.63 -11.92
CA LEU A 114 -6.88 -17.72 -12.79
C LEU A 114 -7.66 -16.39 -12.85
N THR A 115 -7.79 -15.70 -11.71
CA THR A 115 -8.42 -14.38 -11.62
C THR A 115 -7.65 -13.33 -12.41
N ILE A 116 -6.32 -13.36 -12.40
CA ILE A 116 -5.51 -12.43 -13.20
C ILE A 116 -5.68 -12.71 -14.69
N ILE A 117 -5.60 -13.99 -15.10
CA ILE A 117 -5.71 -14.41 -16.50
C ILE A 117 -7.04 -13.97 -17.11
N ILE A 118 -8.14 -14.07 -16.36
CA ILE A 118 -9.49 -13.70 -16.85
C ILE A 118 -9.78 -12.22 -16.59
N GLY A 119 -9.45 -11.74 -15.39
CA GLY A 119 -9.82 -10.42 -14.89
C GLY A 119 -9.04 -9.28 -15.52
N VAL A 120 -7.75 -9.48 -15.84
CA VAL A 120 -6.94 -8.41 -16.48
C VAL A 120 -7.44 -8.09 -17.89
N PRO A 121 -7.67 -9.08 -18.79
CA PRO A 121 -8.28 -8.80 -20.10
C PRO A 121 -9.67 -8.17 -19.98
N ALA A 122 -10.50 -8.64 -19.05
CA ALA A 122 -11.82 -8.07 -18.82
C ALA A 122 -11.73 -6.60 -18.38
N ALA A 123 -10.89 -6.29 -17.40
CA ALA A 123 -10.65 -4.92 -16.94
C ALA A 123 -10.10 -4.02 -18.06
N TYR A 124 -9.19 -4.55 -18.88
CA TYR A 124 -8.66 -3.83 -20.04
C TYR A 124 -9.76 -3.53 -21.07
N ALA A 125 -10.65 -4.50 -21.35
CA ALA A 125 -11.78 -4.31 -22.25
C ALA A 125 -12.70 -3.18 -21.76
N PHE A 126 -13.02 -3.15 -20.46
CA PHE A 126 -13.82 -2.07 -19.86
C PHE A 126 -13.13 -0.71 -19.88
N ALA A 127 -11.81 -0.67 -19.67
CA ALA A 127 -11.05 0.58 -19.62
C ALA A 127 -10.87 1.21 -21.02
N ARG A 128 -10.67 0.39 -22.06
CA ARG A 128 -10.30 0.88 -23.39
C ARG A 128 -11.43 0.89 -24.41
N PHE A 129 -12.40 -0.03 -24.32
CA PHE A 129 -13.47 -0.14 -25.32
C PHE A 129 -14.79 0.45 -24.82
N ARG A 130 -15.50 1.17 -25.70
CA ARG A 130 -16.86 1.66 -25.45
C ARG A 130 -17.86 0.79 -26.21
N PHE A 131 -18.44 -0.19 -25.52
CA PHE A 131 -19.44 -1.10 -26.09
C PHE A 131 -20.83 -0.89 -25.48
N ARG A 132 -21.87 -1.22 -26.25
CA ARG A 132 -23.27 -1.21 -25.81
C ARG A 132 -23.47 -2.34 -24.79
N GLY A 133 -23.81 -2.01 -23.54
CA GLY A 133 -23.96 -2.97 -22.44
C GLY A 133 -22.90 -2.91 -21.32
N ARG A 134 -21.88 -2.06 -21.45
CA ARG A 134 -20.79 -1.94 -20.45
C ARG A 134 -21.27 -1.70 -19.01
N HIS A 135 -22.33 -0.89 -18.83
CA HIS A 135 -22.84 -0.56 -17.52
C HIS A 135 -23.53 -1.76 -16.85
N LEU A 136 -24.20 -2.60 -17.65
CA LEU A 136 -24.86 -3.80 -17.15
C LEU A 136 -23.83 -4.84 -16.69
N LEU A 137 -22.75 -5.06 -17.46
CA LEU A 137 -21.68 -5.98 -17.07
C LEU A 137 -20.87 -5.48 -15.86
N LEU A 138 -20.65 -4.16 -15.75
CA LEU A 138 -20.06 -3.57 -14.55
C LEU A 138 -20.96 -3.81 -13.35
N LEU A 139 -22.27 -3.53 -13.46
CA LEU A 139 -23.22 -3.79 -12.39
C LEU A 139 -23.22 -5.28 -12.00
N PHE A 140 -23.21 -6.19 -12.97
CA PHE A 140 -23.12 -7.64 -12.72
C PHE A 140 -21.86 -8.04 -11.94
N THR A 141 -20.72 -7.39 -12.20
CA THR A 141 -19.47 -7.65 -11.46
C THR A 141 -19.52 -7.08 -10.04
N LEU A 142 -20.30 -6.01 -9.82
CA LEU A 142 -20.48 -5.37 -8.52
C LEU A 142 -21.49 -6.13 -7.64
N LEU A 143 -22.54 -6.70 -8.22
CA LEU A 143 -23.63 -7.38 -7.48
C LEU A 143 -23.11 -8.41 -6.46
N PRO A 144 -22.22 -9.35 -6.81
CA PRO A 144 -21.69 -10.33 -5.85
C PRO A 144 -20.93 -9.70 -4.67
N ARG A 145 -20.33 -8.51 -4.84
CA ARG A 145 -19.62 -7.81 -3.76
C ARG A 145 -20.56 -7.17 -2.76
N LEU A 146 -21.80 -6.90 -3.16
CA LEU A 146 -22.86 -6.36 -2.30
C LEU A 146 -23.62 -7.47 -1.56
N VAL A 147 -23.58 -8.70 -2.07
CA VAL A 147 -24.18 -9.86 -1.39
C VAL A 147 -23.38 -10.12 -0.11
N PRO A 148 -24.03 -10.13 1.07
CA PRO A 148 -23.36 -10.48 2.31
C PRO A 148 -22.93 -11.95 2.24
N SER A 149 -21.63 -12.19 2.24
CA SER A 149 -21.02 -13.53 2.17
C SER A 149 -21.54 -14.49 3.24
N LEU A 150 -22.02 -13.96 4.38
CA LEU A 150 -22.60 -14.73 5.47
C LEU A 150 -23.96 -15.37 5.13
N GLY A 151 -24.75 -14.79 4.22
CA GLY A 151 -26.09 -15.30 3.87
C GLY A 151 -26.07 -16.59 3.04
N LEU A 152 -24.96 -16.88 2.36
CA LEU A 152 -24.82 -18.04 1.48
C LEU A 152 -24.33 -19.31 2.20
N MET A 153 -23.84 -19.20 3.44
CA MET A 153 -23.41 -20.37 4.21
C MET A 153 -24.60 -21.21 4.72
N VAL A 154 -25.71 -20.58 5.10
CA VAL A 154 -26.91 -21.26 5.64
C VAL A 154 -27.46 -22.38 4.73
N PRO A 155 -27.62 -22.17 3.41
CA PRO A 155 -28.13 -23.21 2.52
C PRO A 155 -27.10 -24.30 2.13
N ILE A 156 -25.80 -24.10 2.38
CA ILE A 156 -24.74 -25.07 2.01
C ILE A 156 -24.51 -26.13 3.11
N TYR A 157 -24.85 -25.82 4.37
CA TYR A 157 -24.66 -26.73 5.52
C TYR A 157 -25.89 -27.57 5.88
N ARG A 158 -26.84 -27.74 4.95
CA ARG A 158 -27.96 -28.68 5.10
C ARG A 158 -27.90 -29.77 4.06
#